data_AF-A0A7C5ZXP4-F1
#
_entry.id   AF-A0A7C5ZXP4-F1
#
_cell.length_a   1.000
_cell.length_b   1.000
_cell.length_c   1.000
_cell.angle_alpha   90.00
_cell.angle_beta   90.00
_cell.angle_gamma   90.00
#
_symmetry.space_group_name_H-M   'P 1'
#
loop_
_entity.id
_entity.type
_entity.pdbx_description
1 polymer ?
#
loop_
_entity_poly.entity_id
_entity_poly.type
_entity_poly.pdbx_seq_one_letter_code
_entity_poly.pdbx_strand_id
1 'polypeptide(L)' 'MKRVIIPVVDEKGLKSQLAEHFGRAPYFAVVDLENGRISKVEVVPNSGEHFGGTGHPHDFILKS' A
#
# COMPACT_ATOMS: atom_id res chain seq x y z
N MET A 1 16.39 4.23 -3.25
CA MET A 1 14.99 3.89 -3.55
C MET A 1 14.11 4.37 -2.42
N LYS A 2 12.98 5.03 -2.70
CA LYS A 2 11.99 5.42 -1.66
C LYS A 2 10.65 4.80 -2.02
N ARG A 3 9.92 4.30 -1.02
CA ARG A 3 8.57 3.74 -1.19
C ARG A 3 7.58 4.57 -0.39
N VAL A 4 6.46 4.92 -1.02
CA VAL A 4 5.38 5.71 -0.41
C VAL A 4 4.10 4.89 -0.46
N ILE A 5 3.36 4.86 0.65
CA ILE A 5 2.08 4.17 0.77
C ILE A 5 1.00 5.23 0.98
N ILE A 6 -0.01 5.22 0.13
CA ILE A 6 -1.08 6.22 0.10
C ILE A 6 -2.42 5.49 0.30
N PRO A 7 -3.19 5.81 1.35
CA PRO A 7 -4.51 5.22 1.55
C PRO A 7 -5.49 5.78 0.53
N VAL A 8 -6.18 4.91 -0.21
CA VAL A 8 -7.08 5.33 -1.30
C VAL A 8 -8.42 4.60 -1.24
N VAL A 9 -9.46 5.22 -1.79
CA VAL A 9 -10.84 4.70 -1.71
C VAL A 9 -11.20 3.71 -2.81
N ASP A 10 -10.43 3.68 -3.90
CA ASP A 10 -10.64 2.77 -5.04
C ASP A 10 -9.32 2.32 -5.69
N GLU A 11 -9.41 1.40 -6.65
CA GLU A 11 -8.26 0.78 -7.33
C GLU A 11 -7.60 1.66 -8.42
N LYS A 12 -7.98 2.94 -8.56
CA LYS A 12 -7.48 3.83 -9.62
C LYS A 12 -6.07 4.40 -9.37
N GLY A 13 -5.38 3.92 -8.33
CA GLY A 13 -4.00 4.30 -8.01
C GLY A 13 -3.83 5.79 -7.80
N LEU A 14 -2.92 6.44 -8.53
CA LEU A 14 -2.65 7.87 -8.41
C LEU A 14 -3.84 8.78 -8.78
N LYS A 15 -4.86 8.24 -9.44
CA LYS A 15 -6.10 8.96 -9.76
C LYS A 15 -7.20 8.74 -8.72
N SER A 16 -6.97 7.87 -7.75
CA SER A 16 -7.93 7.59 -6.69
C SER A 16 -8.01 8.76 -5.71
N GLN A 17 -9.16 8.89 -5.04
CA GLN A 17 -9.29 9.81 -3.93
C GLN A 17 -8.61 9.22 -2.69
N LEU A 18 -8.05 10.10 -1.86
CA LEU A 18 -7.46 9.69 -0.58
C LEU A 18 -8.56 9.18 0.35
N ALA A 19 -8.28 8.09 1.05
CA ALA A 19 -9.17 7.64 2.13
C ALA A 19 -8.97 8.51 3.38
N GLU A 20 -10.07 8.86 4.05
CA GLU A 20 -10.05 9.73 5.23
C GLU A 20 -9.35 9.10 6.44
N HIS A 21 -9.37 7.77 6.54
CA HIS A 21 -8.76 7.01 7.63
C HIS A 21 -7.81 5.96 7.08
N PHE A 22 -6.51 6.08 7.40
CA PHE A 22 -5.49 5.17 6.90
C PHE A 22 -5.80 3.69 7.19
N GLY A 23 -6.12 3.34 8.44
CA GLY A 23 -6.36 1.94 8.83
C GLY A 23 -7.66 1.33 8.30
N ARG A 24 -8.59 2.15 7.78
CA ARG A 24 -9.87 1.71 7.20
C ARG A 24 -9.93 1.95 5.69
N ALA A 25 -8.83 2.40 5.09
CA ALA A 25 -8.76 2.60 3.65
C ALA A 25 -9.07 1.26 2.96
N PRO A 26 -9.97 1.19 1.99
CA PRO A 26 -10.26 -0.07 1.31
C PRO A 26 -9.08 -0.54 0.43
N TYR A 27 -8.21 0.38 0.02
CA TYR A 27 -7.01 0.08 -0.77
C TYR A 27 -5.82 0.95 -0.34
N PHE A 28 -4.62 0.50 -0.70
CA PHE A 28 -3.39 1.28 -0.60
C PHE A 28 -2.70 1.35 -1.96
N ALA A 29 -2.37 2.55 -2.41
CA ALA A 29 -1.48 2.77 -3.53
C ALA A 29 -0.03 2.76 -3.03
N VAL A 30 0.79 1.85 -3.55
CA VAL A 30 2.21 1.72 -3.26
C VAL A 30 2.98 2.32 -4.43
N VAL A 31 3.78 3.34 -4.15
CA VAL A 31 4.55 4.09 -5.15
C VAL A 31 6.03 3.94 -4.86
N ASP A 32 6.76 3.38 -5.82
CA ASP A 32 8.23 3.34 -5.78
C ASP A 32 8.81 4.54 -6.52
N LEU A 33 9.81 5.15 -5.89
CA LEU A 33 10.53 6.31 -6.38
C LEU A 33 12.01 5.97 -6.55
N GLU A 34 12.53 6.25 -7.74
CA GLU A 34 13.94 6.20 -8.10
C GLU A 34 14.39 7.56 -8.59
N ASN A 35 15.45 8.11 -7.99
CA ASN A 35 16.00 9.43 -8.33
C ASN A 35 14.93 10.55 -8.37
N GLY A 36 13.97 10.50 -7.44
CA GLY A 36 12.88 11.47 -7.33
C GLY A 36 11.77 11.32 -8.37
N ARG A 37 11.81 10.27 -9.21
CA ARG A 37 10.78 9.96 -10.21
C ARG A 37 10.05 8.69 -9.83
N ILE A 38 8.78 8.61 -10.21
CA ILE A 38 7.97 7.40 -10.04
C ILE A 38 8.52 6.32 -10.96
N SER A 39 8.99 5.22 -10.37
CA SER A 39 9.43 4.03 -11.10
C SER A 39 8.34 2.98 -11.17
N LYS A 40 7.45 2.90 -10.17
CA LYS A 40 6.34 1.93 -10.13
C LYS A 40 5.15 2.46 -9.33
N VAL A 41 3.95 2.03 -9.71
CA VAL A 41 2.71 2.22 -8.94
C VAL A 41 1.95 0.91 -8.91
N GLU A 42 1.58 0.46 -7.72
CA GLU A 42 0.72 -0.70 -7.50
C GLU A 42 -0.43 -0.31 -6.58
N VAL A 43 -1.56 -0.99 -6.70
CA VAL A 43 -2.69 -0.80 -5.78
C VAL A 43 -3.05 -2.14 -5.18
N VAL A 44 -3.07 -2.18 -3.85
CA VAL A 44 -3.36 -3.39 -3.08
C VAL A 44 -4.62 -3.18 -2.24
N PRO A 45 -5.56 -4.14 -2.20
CA PRO A 45 -6.70 -4.06 -1.30
C PRO A 45 -6.24 -4.15 0.15
N ASN A 46 -6.91 -3.45 1.05
CA ASN A 46 -6.72 -3.59 2.49
C ASN A 46 -7.46 -4.83 2.99
N SER A 47 -6.99 -5.99 2.55
CA SER A 47 -7.38 -7.27 3.14
C SER A 47 -6.49 -7.50 4.36
N GLY A 48 -6.86 -6.87 5.49
CA GLY A 48 -6.24 -7.20 6.77
C GLY A 48 -6.31 -8.72 6.98
N GLU A 49 -5.20 -9.33 7.39
CA GLU A 49 -5.17 -10.73 7.80
C GLU A 49 -6.25 -10.98 8.85
N HIS A 50 -7.34 -11.61 8.41
CA HIS A 50 -8.22 -12.41 9.27
C HIS A 50 -8.53 -13.74 8.58
N PHE A 51 -7.51 -14.37 7.98
CA PHE A 51 -7.54 -15.77 7.58
C PHE A 51 -6.46 -16.54 8.35
N GLY A 52 -6.65 -16.67 9.66
CA GLY A 52 -6.17 -17.82 10.46
C GLY A 52 -4.76 -18.36 10.20
N GLY A 53 -3.75 -17.52 10.09
CA GLY A 53 -2.34 -17.92 10.02
C GLY A 53 -1.53 -17.21 11.09
N THR A 54 -0.80 -17.95 11.92
CA THR A 54 0.21 -17.38 12.81
C THR A 54 1.37 -16.85 11.99
N GLY A 55 1.43 -15.53 11.83
CA GLY A 55 2.55 -14.79 11.26
C GLY A 55 2.23 -13.31 11.41
N HIS A 56 3.03 -12.58 12.16
CA HIS A 56 2.75 -11.17 12.38
C HIS A 56 3.13 -10.37 11.12
N PRO A 57 2.42 -9.27 10.80
CA PRO A 57 2.65 -8.45 9.61
C PRO A 57 4.05 -7.78 9.51
N HIS A 58 4.94 -8.01 10.48
CA HIS A 58 6.31 -7.49 10.47
C HIS A 58 7.27 -8.23 9.53
N ASP A 59 6.93 -9.45 9.09
CA ASP A 59 7.85 -10.25 8.26
C ASP A 59 7.94 -9.80 6.79
N PHE A 60 6.99 -9.00 6.29
CA PHE A 60 6.95 -8.59 4.89
C PHE A 60 7.71 -7.28 4.57
N ILE A 61 8.32 -6.61 5.56
CA ILE A 61 8.99 -5.31 5.34
C ILE A 61 10.51 -5.44 5.17
N LEU A 62 11.12 -6.58 5.51
CA LEU A 62 12.59 -6.74 5.52
C LEU A 62 13.07 -8.00 4.79
N LYS A 63 12.88 -8.07 3.46
CA LYS A 63 13.78 -8.86 2.63
C LYS A 63 14.30 -8.07 1.44
N SER A 64 15.60 -7.78 1.54
CA SER A 64 16.54 -7.28 0.54
C SER A 64 16.63 -8.18 -0.69
#